data_AF-A0A2U9IXG5-F1
#
_entry.id   AF-A0A2U9IXG5-F1
#
_cell.length_a   1.000
_cell.length_b   1.000
_cell.length_c   1.000
_cell.angle_alpha   90.00
_cell.angle_beta   90.00
_cell.angle_gamma   90.00
#
_symmetry.space_group_name_H-M   'P 1'
#
loop_
_entity.id
_entity.type
_entity.pdbx_description
1 polymer ?
#
loop_
_entity_poly.entity_id
_entity_poly.type
_entity_poly.pdbx_seq_one_letter_code
_entity_poly.pdbx_strand_id
1 'polypeptide(L)'
;MVKRDSCGCAVERKYASDFLTRRFYVLEGGGGYKKIGRVELGDGRWFELYTKDGEIRYKASECPLVIIGLEVLLEAREEGNLTQENWKEVLSKVKGLQVNSVLEKVGRELTGMIYFEESSVHS
;
A
#
# COMPACT_ATOMS: atom_id res chain seq x y z
N MET A 1 -12.66 -5.89 -5.73
CA MET A 1 -13.67 -6.53 -4.85
C MET A 1 -14.29 -5.45 -3.97
N VAL A 2 -15.61 -5.35 -3.84
CA VAL A 2 -16.21 -4.30 -2.99
C VAL A 2 -15.96 -4.64 -1.52
N LYS A 3 -15.09 -3.88 -0.85
CA LYS A 3 -14.84 -4.06 0.58
C LYS A 3 -16.10 -3.71 1.36
N ARG A 4 -16.41 -4.50 2.39
CA ARG A 4 -17.60 -4.30 3.23
C ARG A 4 -17.19 -3.91 4.64
N ASP A 5 -17.99 -3.07 5.28
CA ASP A 5 -17.81 -2.77 6.69
C ASP A 5 -18.42 -3.86 7.57
N SER A 6 -18.33 -3.66 8.88
CA SER A 6 -18.86 -4.59 9.88
C SER A 6 -20.39 -4.76 9.83
N CYS A 7 -21.13 -3.85 9.21
CA CYS A 7 -22.57 -4.01 8.98
C CYS A 7 -22.92 -4.49 7.56
N GLY A 8 -21.91 -4.76 6.72
CA GLY A 8 -22.07 -5.32 5.37
C GLY A 8 -22.22 -4.28 4.26
N CYS A 9 -22.13 -2.98 4.56
CA CYS A 9 -22.21 -1.90 3.59
C CYS A 9 -20.93 -1.80 2.75
N ALA A 10 -21.09 -1.46 1.48
CA ALA A 10 -19.96 -1.18 0.59
C ALA A 10 -19.13 0.00 1.13
N VAL A 11 -17.83 -0.22 1.28
CA VAL A 11 -16.87 0.77 1.73
C VAL A 11 -16.15 1.31 0.51
N GLU A 12 -16.37 2.59 0.23
CA GLU A 12 -15.63 3.32 -0.79
C GLU A 12 -14.71 4.31 -0.06
N ARG A 13 -13.40 4.03 -0.03
CA ARG A 13 -12.42 4.92 0.61
C ARG A 13 -12.05 6.04 -0.36
N LYS A 14 -12.44 7.28 -0.04
CA LYS A 14 -12.23 8.45 -0.92
C LYS A 14 -11.31 9.49 -0.28
N TYR A 15 -11.34 9.59 1.04
CA TYR A 15 -10.62 10.61 1.78
C TYR A 15 -9.39 10.02 2.45
N ALA A 16 -8.33 10.81 2.59
CA ALA A 16 -7.09 10.39 3.25
C ALA A 16 -7.33 9.77 4.65
N SER A 17 -8.32 10.29 5.40
CA SER A 17 -8.74 9.76 6.71
C SER A 17 -9.28 8.33 6.67
N ASP A 18 -9.90 7.92 5.56
CA ASP A 18 -10.50 6.59 5.42
C ASP A 18 -9.42 5.50 5.48
N PHE A 19 -8.28 5.77 4.83
CA PHE A 19 -7.10 4.90 4.78
C PHE A 19 -6.35 4.82 6.12
N LEU A 20 -6.46 5.85 6.97
CA LEU A 20 -5.91 5.81 8.32
C LEU A 20 -6.82 5.04 9.29
N THR A 21 -8.13 5.22 9.15
CA THR A 21 -9.14 4.64 10.04
C THR A 21 -9.27 3.14 9.81
N ARG A 22 -9.15 2.69 8.56
CA ARG A 22 -9.26 1.28 8.18
C ARG A 22 -8.04 0.87 7.36
N ARG A 23 -7.10 0.24 8.04
CA ARG A 23 -5.87 -0.30 7.47
C ARG A 23 -6.12 -1.74 7.04
N PHE A 24 -6.43 -1.96 5.76
CA PHE A 24 -6.78 -3.29 5.26
C PHE A 24 -5.58 -4.16 4.93
N TYR A 25 -4.41 -3.56 4.71
CA TYR A 25 -3.21 -4.25 4.26
C TYR A 25 -2.10 -4.32 5.31
N VAL A 26 -2.35 -3.78 6.50
CA VAL A 26 -1.43 -3.94 7.63
C VAL A 26 -1.27 -5.43 7.98
N LEU A 27 -0.04 -5.83 8.30
CA LEU A 27 0.28 -7.17 8.76
C LEU A 27 0.13 -7.25 10.28
N GLU A 28 -1.04 -7.72 10.74
CA GLU A 28 -1.34 -7.87 12.18
C GLU A 28 -0.71 -9.12 12.81
N GLY A 29 -0.30 -10.11 12.01
CA GLY A 29 0.30 -11.37 12.48
C GLY A 29 1.20 -12.03 11.43
N GLY A 30 2.23 -12.78 11.86
CA GLY A 30 3.29 -13.29 10.99
C GLY A 30 3.07 -14.66 10.33
N GLY A 31 1.84 -15.19 10.32
CA GLY A 31 1.55 -16.56 9.89
C GLY A 31 1.70 -16.80 8.38
N GLY A 32 2.88 -17.28 7.95
CA GLY A 32 3.13 -17.74 6.58
C GLY A 32 3.44 -16.65 5.56
N TYR A 33 3.61 -15.40 5.99
CA TYR A 33 4.05 -14.31 5.12
C TYR A 33 5.57 -14.28 5.00
N LYS A 34 6.08 -14.27 3.77
CA LYS A 34 7.50 -14.09 3.46
C LYS A 34 7.79 -12.60 3.29
N LYS A 35 8.90 -12.11 3.85
CA LYS A 35 9.33 -10.72 3.65
C LYS A 35 9.84 -10.54 2.21
N ILE A 36 9.32 -9.53 1.52
CA ILE A 36 9.80 -9.08 0.20
C ILE A 36 11.01 -8.16 0.41
N GLY A 37 10.85 -7.13 1.26
CA GLY A 37 11.89 -6.12 1.46
C GLY A 37 11.54 -5.11 2.54
N ARG A 38 12.52 -4.26 2.86
CA ARG A 38 12.39 -3.11 3.76
C ARG A 38 12.90 -1.87 3.04
N VAL A 39 12.19 -0.76 3.19
CA VAL A 39 12.51 0.54 2.60
C VAL A 39 12.63 1.57 3.71
N GLU A 40 13.76 2.27 3.74
CA GLU A 40 13.99 3.43 4.60
C GLU A 40 13.71 4.71 3.79
N LEU A 41 12.80 5.56 4.27
CA LEU A 41 12.35 6.77 3.57
C LEU A 41 13.05 8.05 4.08
N GLY A 42 13.76 7.93 5.20
CA GLY A 42 14.39 9.04 5.95
C GLY A 42 13.54 9.51 7.13
N ASP A 43 14.15 10.25 8.06
CA ASP A 43 13.51 10.81 9.26
C ASP A 43 12.79 9.75 10.14
N GLY A 44 13.35 8.54 10.22
CA GLY A 44 12.74 7.43 10.97
C GLY A 44 11.49 6.82 10.32
N ARG A 45 11.15 7.23 9.09
CA ARG A 45 10.04 6.67 8.31
C ARG A 45 10.52 5.46 7.53
N TRP A 46 9.76 4.37 7.62
CA TRP A 46 10.10 3.12 6.95
C TRP A 46 8.84 2.30 6.65
N PHE A 47 8.97 1.36 5.73
CA PHE A 47 8.00 0.28 5.56
C PHE A 47 8.66 -1.03 5.13
N GLU A 48 7.96 -2.13 5.35
CA GLU A 48 8.32 -3.49 4.95
C GLU A 48 7.15 -4.08 4.20
N LEU A 49 7.42 -4.79 3.11
CA LEU A 49 6.40 -5.56 2.39
C LEU A 49 6.61 -7.04 2.61
N TYR A 50 5.48 -7.74 2.60
CA TYR A 50 5.38 -9.17 2.81
C TYR A 50 4.42 -9.77 1.79
N THR A 51 4.67 -10.99 1.36
CA THR A 51 3.84 -11.72 0.40
C THR A 51 3.44 -13.09 0.94
N LYS A 52 2.24 -13.54 0.55
CA LYS A 52 1.74 -14.90 0.75
C LYS A 52 0.69 -15.19 -0.32
N ASP A 53 0.92 -16.19 -1.16
CA ASP A 53 -0.05 -16.62 -2.19
C ASP A 53 -0.56 -15.46 -3.08
N GLY A 54 0.31 -14.50 -3.42
CA GLY A 54 0.00 -13.31 -4.24
C GLY A 54 -0.61 -12.13 -3.47
N GLU A 55 -1.00 -12.33 -2.21
CA GLU A 55 -1.45 -11.30 -1.29
C GLU A 55 -0.25 -10.52 -0.73
N ILE A 56 -0.34 -9.19 -0.73
CA ILE A 56 0.71 -8.31 -0.22
C ILE A 56 0.22 -7.58 1.03
N ARG A 57 1.03 -7.63 2.09
CA ARG A 57 0.80 -6.95 3.37
C ARG A 57 2.00 -6.09 3.76
N TYR A 58 1.80 -5.12 4.64
CA TYR A 58 2.88 -4.23 5.07
C TYR A 58 3.04 -4.12 6.60
N LYS A 59 4.25 -3.75 7.01
CA LYS A 59 4.53 -3.08 8.30
C LYS A 59 5.14 -1.73 8.03
N ALA A 60 4.90 -0.72 8.87
CA ALA A 60 5.45 0.61 8.65
C ALA A 60 5.66 1.36 9.97
N SER A 61 6.46 2.42 9.90
CA SER A 61 6.44 3.50 10.91
C SER A 61 5.03 4.11 11.01
N GLU A 62 4.66 4.66 12.19
CA GLU A 62 3.36 5.33 12.43
C GLU A 62 3.20 6.69 11.70
N CYS A 63 3.94 6.92 10.61
CA CYS A 63 3.79 8.11 9.79
C CYS A 63 2.50 8.01 8.96
N PRO A 64 1.54 8.96 9.10
CA PRO A 64 0.27 8.89 8.39
C PRO A 64 0.41 8.84 6.86
N LEU A 65 1.36 9.60 6.30
CA LEU A 65 1.59 9.63 4.85
C LEU A 65 2.09 8.29 4.31
N VAL A 66 2.92 7.59 5.08
CA VAL A 66 3.40 6.25 4.70
C VAL A 66 2.23 5.28 4.71
N ILE A 67 1.45 5.26 5.79
CA ILE A 67 0.27 4.39 5.92
C ILE A 67 -0.74 4.64 4.80
N ILE A 68 -1.14 5.90 4.57
CA ILE A 68 -2.08 6.25 3.51
C ILE A 68 -1.54 5.81 2.14
N GLY A 69 -0.27 6.13 1.85
CA GLY A 69 0.34 5.77 0.57
C GLY A 69 0.32 4.25 0.33
N LEU A 70 0.70 3.45 1.32
CA LEU A 70 0.68 2.00 1.22
C LEU A 70 -0.75 1.46 1.04
N GLU A 71 -1.70 1.92 1.84
CA GLU A 71 -3.08 1.46 1.81
C GLU A 71 -3.79 1.78 0.48
N VAL A 72 -3.54 2.97 -0.07
CA VAL A 72 -4.11 3.40 -1.37
C VAL A 72 -3.52 2.58 -2.51
N LEU A 73 -2.19 2.43 -2.53
CA LEU A 73 -1.51 1.74 -3.64
C LEU A 73 -1.80 0.23 -3.62
N LEU A 74 -1.78 -0.41 -2.45
CA LEU A 74 -2.13 -1.83 -2.35
C LEU A 74 -3.59 -2.10 -2.69
N GLU A 75 -4.50 -1.18 -2.39
CA GLU A 75 -5.89 -1.24 -2.88
C GLU A 75 -5.97 -1.17 -4.39
N ALA A 76 -5.30 -0.18 -5.00
CA ALA A 76 -5.26 -0.08 -6.45
C ALA A 76 -4.62 -1.31 -7.11
N ARG A 77 -3.61 -1.94 -6.49
CA ARG A 77 -3.03 -3.20 -6.98
C ARG A 77 -4.05 -4.35 -6.93
N GLU A 78 -4.73 -4.53 -5.81
CA GLU A 78 -5.74 -5.59 -5.66
C GLU A 78 -6.87 -5.42 -6.69
N GLU A 79 -7.16 -4.19 -7.09
CA GLU A 79 -8.13 -3.86 -8.14
C GLU A 79 -7.59 -3.97 -9.57
N GLY A 80 -6.30 -4.26 -9.75
CA GLY A 80 -5.66 -4.33 -11.08
C GLY A 80 -5.38 -2.97 -11.72
N ASN A 81 -5.41 -1.89 -10.93
CA ASN A 81 -5.32 -0.50 -11.37
C ASN A 81 -3.96 0.15 -11.08
N LEU A 82 -2.96 -0.60 -10.61
CA LEU A 82 -1.63 -0.08 -10.27
C LEU A 82 -0.55 -0.59 -11.23
N THR A 83 0.27 0.33 -11.74
CA THR A 83 1.51 0.06 -12.49
C THR A 83 2.67 0.91 -11.94
N GLN A 84 3.89 0.68 -12.42
CA GLN A 84 5.07 1.47 -12.01
C GLN A 84 5.00 2.94 -12.46
N GLU A 85 4.21 3.24 -13.48
CA GLU A 85 4.12 4.57 -14.09
C GLU A 85 2.94 5.37 -13.54
N ASN A 86 1.87 4.70 -13.07
CA ASN A 86 0.61 5.36 -12.75
C ASN A 86 0.38 5.65 -11.25
N TRP A 87 1.29 5.25 -10.35
CA TRP A 87 1.10 5.41 -8.91
C TRP A 87 0.84 6.87 -8.47
N LYS A 88 1.39 7.85 -9.19
CA LYS A 88 1.12 9.28 -8.93
C LYS A 88 -0.35 9.63 -9.17
N GLU A 89 -0.92 9.10 -10.25
CA GLU A 89 -2.32 9.30 -10.61
C GLU A 89 -3.25 8.60 -9.62
N VAL A 90 -2.87 7.42 -9.13
CA VAL A 90 -3.63 6.71 -8.10
C VAL A 90 -3.69 7.55 -6.81
N LEU A 91 -2.56 8.07 -6.33
CA LEU A 91 -2.52 8.88 -5.12
C LEU A 91 -3.25 10.22 -5.26
N SER A 92 -3.23 10.85 -6.44
CA SER A 92 -3.87 12.15 -6.66
C SER A 92 -5.41 12.09 -6.65
N LYS A 93 -6.00 10.89 -6.82
CA LYS A 93 -7.46 10.67 -6.72
C LYS A 93 -7.98 10.72 -5.28
N VAL A 94 -7.10 10.62 -4.28
CA VAL A 94 -7.47 10.64 -2.86
C VAL A 94 -7.74 12.06 -2.40
N LYS A 95 -8.98 12.32 -1.95
CA LYS A 95 -9.39 13.63 -1.45
C LYS A 95 -8.66 13.96 -0.14
N GLY A 96 -8.10 15.16 -0.08
CA GLY A 96 -7.36 15.63 1.10
C GLY A 96 -5.92 15.11 1.19
N LEU A 97 -5.41 14.46 0.13
CA LEU A 97 -4.01 14.05 0.03
C LEU A 97 -3.27 14.94 -0.98
N GLN A 98 -2.13 15.48 -0.58
CA GLN A 98 -1.21 16.16 -1.50
C GLN A 98 0.03 15.29 -1.70
N VAL A 99 0.33 14.96 -2.95
CA VAL A 99 1.53 14.17 -3.30
C VAL A 99 2.76 15.02 -3.01
N ASN A 100 3.55 14.60 -2.02
CA ASN A 100 4.80 15.24 -1.61
C ASN A 100 5.97 14.26 -1.72
N SER A 101 7.17 14.70 -1.37
CA SER A 101 8.40 13.90 -1.48
C SER A 101 8.36 12.57 -0.73
N VAL A 102 7.62 12.46 0.38
CA VAL A 102 7.45 11.19 1.11
C VAL A 102 6.60 10.23 0.29
N LEU A 103 5.45 10.68 -0.18
CA LEU A 103 4.55 9.88 -1.02
C LEU A 103 5.20 9.51 -2.37
N GLU A 104 6.05 10.38 -2.91
CA GLU A 104 6.79 10.06 -4.11
C GLU A 104 7.81 8.93 -3.92
N LYS A 105 8.44 8.85 -2.74
CA LYS A 105 9.32 7.73 -2.41
C LYS A 105 8.49 6.46 -2.16
N VAL A 106 7.40 6.55 -1.38
CA VAL A 106 6.52 5.41 -1.13
C VAL A 106 6.02 4.80 -2.44
N GLY A 107 5.50 5.62 -3.36
CA GLY A 107 5.00 5.16 -4.65
C GLY A 107 6.05 4.42 -5.46
N ARG A 108 7.21 5.05 -5.70
CA ARG A 108 8.31 4.44 -6.47
C ARG A 108 8.81 3.14 -5.89
N GLU A 109 9.12 3.13 -4.59
CA GLU A 109 9.73 1.99 -3.93
C GLU A 109 8.75 0.82 -3.83
N LEU A 110 7.47 1.09 -3.52
CA LEU A 110 6.44 0.05 -3.46
C LEU A 110 6.22 -0.60 -4.83
N THR A 111 5.98 0.19 -5.88
CA THR A 111 5.75 -0.38 -7.22
C THR A 111 6.99 -1.06 -7.78
N GLY A 112 8.18 -0.58 -7.41
CA GLY A 112 9.45 -1.22 -7.70
C GLY A 112 9.52 -2.63 -7.10
N MET A 113 9.37 -2.74 -5.78
CA MET A 113 9.46 -4.03 -5.09
C MET A 113 8.40 -5.04 -5.55
N ILE A 114 7.17 -4.59 -5.80
CA ILE A 114 6.09 -5.46 -6.27
C ILE A 114 6.42 -6.04 -7.65
N TYR A 115 6.85 -5.20 -8.58
CA TYR A 115 7.24 -5.64 -9.93
C TYR A 115 8.39 -6.65 -9.90
N PHE A 116 9.40 -6.42 -9.06
CA PHE A 116 10.51 -7.37 -8.91
C PHE A 116 10.06 -8.72 -8.35
N GLU A 117 9.18 -8.73 -7.34
CA GLU A 117 8.65 -9.99 -6.78
C GLU A 117 7.83 -10.76 -7.82
N GLU A 118 6.93 -10.08 -8.54
CA GLU A 118 6.08 -10.72 -9.55
C GLU A 118 6.90 -11.28 -10.73
N SER A 119 7.93 -10.55 -11.17
CA SER A 119 8.85 -10.99 -12.23
C SER A 119 9.71 -12.18 -11.80
N SER A 120 10.09 -12.26 -10.52
CA SER A 120 10.92 -13.35 -9.99
C SER A 120 10.16 -14.66 -9.82
N VAL A 121 8.83 -14.61 -9.66
CA VAL A 121 7.97 -15.80 -9.58
C VAL A 121 7.79 -16.48 -10.94
N HIS A 122 8.07 -15.77 -12.04
CA HIS A 122 7.94 -16.27 -13.42
C HIS A 122 9.26 -16.73 -14.04
N SER A 123 10.32 -16.87 -13.22
CA SER A 123 11.66 -17.33 -13.62
C SER A 123 11.97 -18.74 -13.10
#